data_AF-A0A931QGN4-F1
#
_entry.id   AF-A0A931QGN4-F1
#
_cell.length_a   1.000
_cell.length_b   1.000
_cell.length_c   1.000
_cell.angle_alpha   90.00
_cell.angle_beta   90.00
_cell.angle_gamma   90.00
#
_symmetry.space_group_name_H-M   'P 1'
#
loop_
_entity.id
_entity.type
_entity.pdbx_description
1 polymer ?
#
loop_
_entity_poly.entity_id
_entity_poly.type
_entity_poly.pdbx_seq_one_letter_code
_entity_poly.pdbx_strand_id
1 'polypeptide(L)'
;MSTKESLIRKLQDKTARIGILGMGYVGMPLAVVFAEAGFEVTGIDPDQRKVDTFNKGVSYIQDVPTETVVRLRKAGKLNMTADFAALKDMDAVSICVPTPLRQTGDPDMSFILSATEQLAKYVHAGMVVVLESTTYPGTTRELTWPMLTEKSGLKIGEDIFICFSPERVDPGRKDWTTLNTPKVMGGITRACAEVAT
;
A
#
# COMPACT_ATOMS: atom_id res chain seq x y z
N MET A 1 -16.62 17.05 -12.20
CA MET A 1 -15.92 16.59 -10.99
C MET A 1 -14.51 16.27 -11.41
N SER A 2 -13.50 16.87 -10.77
CA SER A 2 -12.09 16.61 -11.08
C SER A 2 -11.69 15.19 -10.67
N THR A 3 -10.58 14.69 -11.20
CA THR A 3 -9.98 13.41 -10.80
C THR A 3 -9.78 13.34 -9.28
N LYS A 4 -9.29 14.43 -8.67
CA LYS A 4 -9.11 14.58 -7.22
C LYS A 4 -10.43 14.41 -6.46
N GLU A 5 -11.45 15.16 -6.83
CA GLU A 5 -12.76 15.13 -6.17
C GLU A 5 -13.42 13.76 -6.28
N SER A 6 -13.31 13.12 -7.44
CA SER A 6 -13.86 11.78 -7.66
C SER A 6 -13.17 10.74 -6.77
N LEU A 7 -11.85 10.80 -6.64
CA LEU A 7 -11.11 9.88 -5.79
C LEU A 7 -11.40 10.09 -4.30
N ILE A 8 -11.40 11.34 -3.83
CA ILE A 8 -11.76 11.68 -2.44
C ILE A 8 -13.16 11.13 -2.13
N ARG A 9 -14.12 11.31 -3.04
CA ARG A 9 -15.47 10.79 -2.85
C ARG A 9 -15.49 9.26 -2.71
N LYS A 10 -14.76 8.53 -3.57
CA LYS A 10 -14.65 7.06 -3.47
C LYS A 10 -14.06 6.62 -2.13
N LEU A 11 -13.07 7.36 -1.61
CA LEU A 11 -12.44 7.08 -0.32
C LEU A 11 -13.41 7.33 0.85
N GLN A 12 -14.13 8.45 0.82
CA GLN A 12 -15.14 8.80 1.83
C GLN A 12 -16.33 7.83 1.84
N ASP A 13 -16.82 7.46 0.66
CA ASP A 13 -17.94 6.53 0.47
C ASP A 13 -17.50 5.06 0.65
N LYS A 14 -16.21 4.79 0.88
CA LYS A 14 -15.60 3.46 1.03
C LYS A 14 -15.80 2.54 -0.18
N THR A 15 -15.96 3.13 -1.36
CA THR A 15 -16.05 2.41 -2.64
C THR A 15 -14.72 2.30 -3.37
N ALA A 16 -13.67 2.98 -2.87
CA ALA A 16 -12.33 2.85 -3.38
C ALA A 16 -11.77 1.43 -3.17
N ARG A 17 -11.06 0.90 -4.15
CA ARG A 17 -10.33 -0.37 -4.04
C ARG A 17 -8.89 -0.13 -3.59
N ILE A 18 -8.45 -0.87 -2.58
CA ILE A 18 -7.14 -0.67 -1.93
C ILE A 18 -6.20 -1.83 -2.27
N GLY A 19 -5.04 -1.52 -2.84
CA GLY A 19 -3.95 -2.45 -3.08
C GLY A 19 -2.85 -2.30 -2.04
N ILE A 20 -2.33 -3.41 -1.51
CA ILE A 20 -1.18 -3.39 -0.60
C ILE A 20 -0.05 -4.23 -1.21
N LEU A 21 1.05 -3.58 -1.61
CA LEU A 21 2.22 -4.24 -2.18
C LEU A 21 3.19 -4.64 -1.07
N GLY A 22 3.40 -5.94 -0.88
CA GLY A 22 4.21 -6.50 0.20
C GLY A 22 3.36 -6.84 1.42
N MET A 23 3.02 -8.12 1.57
CA MET A 23 2.14 -8.62 2.63
C MET A 23 2.95 -9.20 3.78
N GLY A 24 3.85 -8.36 4.33
CA GLY A 24 4.68 -8.66 5.50
C GLY A 24 4.07 -8.14 6.81
N TYR A 25 4.94 -7.89 7.80
CA TYR A 25 4.54 -7.42 9.13
C TYR A 25 3.94 -6.00 9.14
N VAL A 26 4.18 -5.19 8.10
CA VAL A 26 3.49 -3.90 7.91
C VAL A 26 2.23 -4.07 7.06
N GLY A 27 2.40 -4.66 5.87
CA GLY A 27 1.32 -4.69 4.88
C GLY A 27 0.11 -5.51 5.29
N MET A 28 0.28 -6.66 5.97
CA MET A 28 -0.86 -7.47 6.38
C MET A 28 -1.71 -6.79 7.46
N PRO A 29 -1.15 -6.25 8.58
CA PRO A 29 -1.95 -5.46 9.51
C PRO A 29 -2.64 -4.26 8.86
N LEU A 30 -1.94 -3.54 7.97
CA LEU A 30 -2.52 -2.40 7.24
C LEU A 30 -3.71 -2.83 6.37
N ALA A 31 -3.58 -3.95 5.65
CA ALA A 31 -4.64 -4.51 4.83
C ALA A 31 -5.86 -4.91 5.67
N VAL A 32 -5.63 -5.50 6.85
CA VAL A 32 -6.69 -5.84 7.81
C VAL A 32 -7.40 -4.59 8.30
N VAL A 33 -6.68 -3.55 8.70
CA VAL A 33 -7.28 -2.29 9.17
C VAL A 33 -8.17 -1.64 8.10
N PHE A 34 -7.70 -1.57 6.84
CA PHE A 34 -8.54 -1.07 5.74
C PHE A 34 -9.77 -1.94 5.48
N ALA A 35 -9.61 -3.26 5.50
CA ALA A 35 -10.72 -4.19 5.29
C ALA A 35 -11.76 -4.11 6.42
N GLU A 36 -11.33 -3.96 7.68
CA GLU A 36 -12.21 -3.73 8.83
C GLU A 36 -12.92 -2.37 8.78
N ALA A 37 -12.25 -1.35 8.23
CA ALA A 37 -12.87 -0.06 7.98
C ALA A 37 -13.96 -0.11 6.90
N GLY A 38 -14.00 -1.17 6.07
CA GLY A 38 -15.07 -1.46 5.12
C GLY A 38 -14.65 -1.49 3.65
N PHE A 39 -13.39 -1.23 3.34
CA PHE A 39 -12.87 -1.23 1.98
C PHE A 39 -12.72 -2.63 1.39
N GLU A 40 -12.72 -2.74 0.07
CA GLU A 40 -12.24 -3.93 -0.63
C GLU A 40 -10.72 -3.84 -0.78
N VAL A 41 -10.00 -4.78 -0.16
CA VAL A 41 -8.54 -4.78 -0.10
C VAL A 41 -7.96 -5.99 -0.83
N THR A 42 -6.94 -5.76 -1.66
CA THR A 42 -6.15 -6.80 -2.31
C THR A 42 -4.68 -6.68 -1.92
N GLY A 43 -4.20 -7.66 -1.17
CA GLY A 43 -2.77 -7.84 -0.92
C GLY A 43 -2.06 -8.43 -2.13
N ILE A 44 -0.90 -7.88 -2.48
CA ILE A 44 -0.10 -8.29 -3.63
C ILE A 44 1.31 -8.58 -3.15
N ASP A 45 1.75 -9.84 -3.26
CA ASP A 45 3.08 -10.28 -2.85
C ASP A 45 3.61 -11.33 -3.84
N PRO A 46 4.85 -11.21 -4.35
CA PRO A 46 5.40 -12.16 -5.30
C PRO A 46 5.68 -13.54 -4.68
N ASP A 47 5.71 -13.65 -3.34
CA ASP A 47 5.89 -14.94 -2.67
C ASP A 47 4.60 -15.76 -2.67
N GLN A 48 4.49 -16.65 -3.66
CA GLN A 48 3.33 -17.54 -3.82
C GLN A 48 3.01 -18.34 -2.54
N ARG A 49 4.02 -18.67 -1.71
CA ARG A 49 3.79 -19.42 -0.47
C ARG A 49 2.96 -18.61 0.52
N LYS A 50 3.17 -17.29 0.60
CA LYS A 50 2.36 -16.40 1.44
C LYS A 50 0.93 -16.32 0.93
N VAL A 51 0.76 -16.15 -0.39
CA VAL A 51 -0.54 -16.12 -1.06
C VAL A 51 -1.32 -17.40 -0.79
N ASP A 52 -0.69 -18.56 -0.96
CA ASP A 52 -1.32 -19.86 -0.73
C ASP A 52 -1.70 -20.07 0.74
N THR A 53 -0.84 -19.63 1.66
CA THR A 53 -1.11 -19.70 3.11
C THR A 53 -2.30 -18.83 3.49
N PHE A 54 -2.33 -17.59 3.01
CA PHE A 54 -3.46 -16.67 3.18
C PHE A 54 -4.75 -17.26 2.59
N ASN A 55 -4.70 -17.84 1.38
CA ASN A 55 -5.86 -18.38 0.69
C ASN A 55 -6.44 -19.63 1.37
N LYS A 56 -5.62 -20.36 2.14
CA LYS A 56 -6.08 -21.42 3.06
C LYS A 56 -6.73 -20.86 4.34
N GLY A 57 -6.78 -19.55 4.49
CA GLY A 57 -7.33 -18.86 5.65
C GLY A 57 -6.42 -18.94 6.86
N VAL A 58 -5.09 -18.94 6.66
CA VAL A 58 -4.11 -18.96 7.76
C VAL A 58 -3.34 -17.65 7.76
N SER A 59 -3.25 -17.00 8.92
CA SER A 59 -2.34 -15.87 9.09
C SER A 59 -0.93 -16.38 9.39
N TYR A 60 0.06 -15.82 8.71
CA TYR A 60 1.48 -16.02 8.97
C TYR A 60 2.13 -14.81 9.66
N ILE A 61 1.32 -13.82 10.10
CA ILE A 61 1.76 -12.63 10.81
C ILE A 61 1.25 -12.70 12.24
N GLN A 62 2.17 -12.64 13.20
CA GLN A 62 1.89 -12.81 14.62
C GLN A 62 0.84 -11.82 15.15
N ASP A 63 0.88 -10.57 14.68
CA ASP A 63 -0.01 -9.50 15.12
C ASP A 63 -1.39 -9.55 14.46
N VAL A 64 -1.62 -10.51 13.55
CA VAL A 64 -2.88 -10.69 12.84
C VAL A 64 -3.44 -12.07 13.14
N PRO A 65 -4.50 -12.18 13.97
CA PRO A 65 -5.15 -13.46 14.25
C PRO A 65 -5.70 -14.13 12.99
N THR A 66 -5.59 -15.46 12.93
CA THR A 66 -6.08 -16.26 11.80
C THR A 66 -7.60 -16.10 11.64
N GLU A 67 -8.33 -15.99 12.73
CA GLU A 67 -9.79 -15.80 12.76
C GLU A 67 -10.19 -14.51 12.03
N THR A 68 -9.40 -13.44 12.18
CA THR A 68 -9.62 -12.16 11.51
C THR A 68 -9.44 -12.31 9.99
N VAL A 69 -8.37 -12.97 9.54
CA VAL A 69 -8.13 -13.26 8.11
C VAL A 69 -9.28 -14.07 7.53
N VAL A 70 -9.69 -15.16 8.19
CA VAL A 70 -10.80 -16.01 7.74
C VAL A 70 -12.09 -15.22 7.60
N ARG A 71 -12.41 -14.40 8.60
CA ARG A 71 -13.63 -13.56 8.61
C ARG A 71 -13.63 -12.57 7.45
N LEU A 72 -12.55 -11.81 7.26
CA LEU A 72 -12.45 -10.78 6.22
C LEU A 72 -12.43 -11.38 4.82
N ARG A 73 -11.74 -12.52 4.63
CA ARG A 73 -11.75 -13.26 3.37
C ARG A 73 -13.15 -13.78 3.03
N LYS A 74 -13.85 -14.41 3.99
CA LYS A 74 -15.22 -14.89 3.77
C LYS A 74 -16.20 -13.76 3.43
N ALA A 75 -15.97 -12.57 3.98
CA ALA A 75 -16.74 -11.38 3.66
C ALA A 75 -16.37 -10.73 2.31
N GLY A 76 -15.36 -11.24 1.59
CA GLY A 76 -14.85 -10.66 0.35
C GLY A 76 -14.10 -9.34 0.53
N LYS A 77 -13.76 -8.96 1.77
CA LYS A 77 -13.13 -7.67 2.09
C LYS A 77 -11.61 -7.69 2.00
N LEU A 78 -11.00 -8.86 2.14
CA LEU A 78 -9.56 -9.04 2.02
C LEU A 78 -9.23 -10.23 1.12
N ASN A 79 -8.53 -9.95 0.03
CA ASN A 79 -8.05 -10.94 -0.94
C ASN A 79 -6.52 -10.83 -1.06
N MET A 80 -5.87 -11.86 -1.60
CA MET A 80 -4.43 -11.84 -1.85
C MET A 80 -4.08 -12.54 -3.17
N THR A 81 -3.14 -11.99 -3.93
CA THR A 81 -2.65 -12.54 -5.20
C THR A 81 -1.15 -12.30 -5.36
N ALA A 82 -0.49 -13.10 -6.21
CA ALA A 82 0.86 -12.83 -6.71
C ALA A 82 0.86 -12.06 -8.04
N ASP A 83 -0.31 -11.92 -8.68
CA ASP A 83 -0.43 -11.24 -9.96
C ASP A 83 -0.59 -9.73 -9.78
N PHE A 84 0.43 -8.98 -10.21
CA PHE A 84 0.45 -7.53 -10.18
C PHE A 84 -0.59 -6.90 -11.12
N ALA A 85 -1.17 -7.64 -12.08
CA ALA A 85 -2.24 -7.12 -12.93
C ALA A 85 -3.48 -6.68 -12.15
N ALA A 86 -3.65 -7.14 -10.91
CA ALA A 86 -4.69 -6.66 -10.00
C ALA A 86 -4.60 -5.15 -9.70
N LEU A 87 -3.42 -4.53 -9.89
CA LEU A 87 -3.22 -3.09 -9.69
C LEU A 87 -4.02 -2.22 -10.67
N LYS A 88 -4.45 -2.78 -11.81
CA LYS A 88 -5.26 -2.05 -12.82
C LYS A 88 -6.60 -1.54 -12.27
N ASP A 89 -7.11 -2.20 -11.24
CA ASP A 89 -8.43 -1.93 -10.68
C ASP A 89 -8.36 -1.21 -9.32
N MET A 90 -7.18 -0.76 -8.89
CA MET A 90 -6.97 -0.16 -7.56
C MET A 90 -7.04 1.37 -7.63
N ASP A 91 -7.78 1.97 -6.70
CA ASP A 91 -7.86 3.43 -6.54
C ASP A 91 -6.76 3.96 -5.60
N ALA A 92 -6.34 3.15 -4.63
CA ALA A 92 -5.26 3.49 -3.70
C ALA A 92 -4.29 2.32 -3.54
N VAL A 93 -2.98 2.59 -3.50
CA VAL A 93 -1.94 1.57 -3.37
C VAL A 93 -0.92 1.98 -2.31
N SER A 94 -0.72 1.14 -1.28
CA SER A 94 0.39 1.30 -0.34
C SER A 94 1.54 0.35 -0.68
N ILE A 95 2.77 0.87 -0.72
CA ILE A 95 4.00 0.11 -0.94
C ILE A 95 4.64 -0.20 0.41
N CYS A 96 4.53 -1.45 0.85
CA CYS A 96 4.97 -1.98 2.15
C CYS A 96 6.01 -3.11 2.00
N VAL A 97 6.92 -2.97 1.04
CA VAL A 97 7.97 -3.97 0.76
C VAL A 97 9.17 -3.81 1.70
N PRO A 98 9.93 -4.88 1.97
CA PRO A 98 11.07 -4.81 2.88
C PRO A 98 12.20 -3.93 2.32
N THR A 99 12.96 -3.31 3.21
CA THR A 99 14.18 -2.55 2.90
C THR A 99 15.33 -3.06 3.78
N PRO A 100 15.79 -4.30 3.54
CA PRO A 100 16.84 -4.89 4.36
C PRO A 100 18.15 -4.12 4.18
N LEU A 101 19.06 -4.20 5.14
CA LEU A 101 20.40 -3.64 4.97
C LEU A 101 21.27 -4.58 4.14
N ARG A 102 22.07 -4.02 3.24
CA ARG A 102 23.17 -4.70 2.55
C ARG A 102 24.29 -4.98 3.54
N GLN A 103 25.25 -5.82 3.13
CA GLN A 103 26.46 -6.10 3.93
C GLN A 103 27.26 -4.83 4.24
N THR A 104 27.14 -3.78 3.43
CA THR A 104 27.78 -2.48 3.63
C THR A 104 27.07 -1.60 4.66
N GLY A 105 25.89 -2.01 5.14
CA GLY A 105 25.06 -1.22 6.07
C GLY A 105 24.04 -0.31 5.39
N ASP A 106 24.09 -0.18 4.06
CA ASP A 106 23.13 0.63 3.29
C ASP A 106 21.82 -0.17 3.05
N PRO A 107 20.64 0.43 3.17
CA PRO A 107 19.37 -0.10 2.72
C PRO A 107 19.40 -0.57 1.27
N ASP A 108 18.92 -1.79 1.08
CA ASP A 108 18.68 -2.34 -0.23
C ASP A 108 17.35 -1.83 -0.80
N MET A 109 17.46 -0.86 -1.70
CA MET A 109 16.34 -0.24 -2.39
C MET A 109 15.73 -1.11 -3.49
N SER A 110 16.34 -2.27 -3.79
CA SER A 110 15.93 -3.16 -4.89
C SER A 110 14.44 -3.55 -4.82
N PHE A 111 13.92 -3.79 -3.62
CA PHE A 111 12.53 -4.16 -3.39
C PHE A 111 11.57 -3.01 -3.68
N ILE A 112 11.86 -1.79 -3.21
CA ILE A 112 11.05 -0.60 -3.50
C ILE A 112 11.05 -0.33 -5.01
N LEU A 113 12.22 -0.38 -5.65
CA LEU A 113 12.36 -0.14 -7.08
C LEU A 113 11.58 -1.18 -7.89
N SER A 114 11.73 -2.47 -7.56
CA SER A 114 11.00 -3.54 -8.23
C SER A 114 9.48 -3.40 -8.08
N ALA A 115 8.99 -3.12 -6.86
CA ALA A 115 7.57 -2.91 -6.63
C ALA A 115 7.02 -1.68 -7.39
N THR A 116 7.78 -0.59 -7.39
CA THR A 116 7.43 0.64 -8.13
C THR A 116 7.42 0.38 -9.64
N GLU A 117 8.38 -0.38 -10.17
CA GLU A 117 8.43 -0.73 -11.60
C GLU A 117 7.24 -1.60 -12.01
N GLN A 118 6.82 -2.55 -11.17
CA GLN A 118 5.61 -3.33 -11.44
C GLN A 118 4.36 -2.46 -11.38
N LEU A 119 4.26 -1.57 -10.39
CA LEU A 119 3.14 -0.63 -10.26
C LEU A 119 3.05 0.32 -11.45
N ALA A 120 4.17 0.84 -11.95
CA ALA A 120 4.24 1.74 -13.10
C ALA A 120 3.63 1.16 -14.39
N LYS A 121 3.48 -0.16 -14.50
CA LYS A 121 2.81 -0.81 -15.64
C LYS A 121 1.28 -0.67 -15.61
N TYR A 122 0.73 -0.33 -14.45
CA TYR A 122 -0.71 -0.35 -14.18
C TYR A 122 -1.23 0.96 -13.58
N VAL A 123 -0.37 1.97 -13.40
CA VAL A 123 -0.80 3.31 -12.99
C VAL A 123 -1.81 3.90 -13.97
N HIS A 124 -2.81 4.58 -13.42
CA HIS A 124 -3.83 5.28 -14.18
C HIS A 124 -4.26 6.55 -13.45
N ALA A 125 -4.96 7.44 -14.15
CA ALA A 125 -5.56 8.62 -13.53
C ALA A 125 -6.56 8.20 -12.44
N GLY A 126 -6.62 8.96 -11.36
CA GLY A 126 -7.45 8.67 -10.19
C GLY A 126 -6.86 7.66 -9.22
N MET A 127 -5.54 7.41 -9.29
CA MET A 127 -4.83 6.55 -8.33
C MET A 127 -4.07 7.38 -7.30
N VAL A 128 -4.11 6.97 -6.03
CA VAL A 128 -3.18 7.45 -4.99
C VAL A 128 -2.18 6.35 -4.62
N VAL A 129 -0.90 6.71 -4.54
CA VAL A 129 0.19 5.80 -4.17
C VAL A 129 0.87 6.33 -2.92
N VAL A 130 0.98 5.48 -1.89
CA VAL A 130 1.65 5.81 -0.63
C VAL A 130 2.86 4.89 -0.45
N LEU A 131 4.06 5.47 -0.41
CA LEU A 131 5.26 4.73 -0.02
C LEU A 131 5.29 4.62 1.51
N GLU A 132 5.20 3.39 2.02
CA GLU A 132 5.21 3.10 3.46
C GLU A 132 6.56 2.56 3.95
N SER A 133 7.28 1.88 3.06
CA SER A 133 8.60 1.31 3.35
C SER A 133 9.59 2.36 3.84
N THR A 134 10.29 2.06 4.94
CA THR A 134 11.35 2.89 5.49
C THR A 134 12.40 3.17 4.43
N THR A 135 12.71 4.44 4.21
CA THR A 135 13.65 4.86 3.18
C THR A 135 14.36 6.15 3.57
N TYR A 136 15.34 6.56 2.77
CA TYR A 136 16.03 7.82 2.94
C TYR A 136 15.24 9.02 2.40
N PRO A 137 15.47 10.22 2.93
CA PRO A 137 14.94 11.46 2.35
C PRO A 137 15.28 11.54 0.86
N GLY A 138 14.31 11.97 0.06
CA GLY A 138 14.46 12.09 -1.40
C GLY A 138 13.86 10.93 -2.18
N THR A 139 13.78 9.70 -1.65
CA THR A 139 13.32 8.51 -2.40
C THR A 139 11.99 8.70 -3.12
N THR A 140 10.96 9.23 -2.46
CA THR A 140 9.65 9.43 -3.09
C THR A 140 9.73 10.41 -4.26
N ARG A 141 10.55 11.46 -4.15
CA ARG A 141 10.67 12.54 -5.16
C ARG A 141 11.61 12.16 -6.30
N GLU A 142 12.71 11.48 -5.98
CA GLU A 142 13.82 11.22 -6.89
C GLU A 142 13.70 9.86 -7.58
N LEU A 143 12.98 8.90 -6.99
CA LEU A 143 12.86 7.53 -7.52
C LEU A 143 11.40 7.17 -7.80
N THR A 144 10.53 7.19 -6.78
CA THR A 144 9.16 6.69 -6.91
C THR A 144 8.32 7.52 -7.87
N TRP A 145 8.38 8.85 -7.76
CA TRP A 145 7.67 9.74 -8.68
C TRP A 145 8.10 9.52 -10.13
N PRO A 146 9.37 9.73 -10.53
CA PRO A 146 9.79 9.59 -11.93
C PRO A 146 9.33 8.27 -12.56
N MET A 147 9.51 7.16 -11.84
CA MET A 147 9.11 5.83 -12.31
C MET A 147 7.61 5.70 -12.60
N LEU A 148 6.75 6.37 -11.81
CA LEU A 148 5.29 6.29 -11.97
C LEU A 148 4.76 7.26 -13.04
N THR A 149 5.45 8.38 -13.31
CA THR A 149 4.91 9.43 -14.20
C THR A 149 5.60 9.57 -15.54
N GLU A 150 6.90 9.28 -15.66
CA GLU A 150 7.65 9.58 -16.90
C GLU A 150 7.11 8.81 -18.11
N LYS A 151 6.78 7.52 -17.91
CA LYS A 151 6.24 6.68 -18.99
C LYS A 151 4.75 6.88 -19.23
N SER A 152 3.98 7.18 -18.17
CA SER A 152 2.53 7.31 -18.23
C SER A 152 2.08 8.71 -18.69
N GLY A 153 2.91 9.73 -18.47
CA GLY A 153 2.58 11.13 -18.72
C GLY A 153 1.60 11.73 -17.71
N LEU A 154 1.24 11.00 -16.64
CA LEU A 154 0.29 11.45 -15.62
C LEU A 154 0.88 12.60 -14.80
N LYS A 155 0.06 13.63 -14.56
CA LYS A 155 0.48 14.79 -13.78
C LYS A 155 0.20 14.59 -12.30
N ILE A 156 1.22 14.84 -11.47
CA ILE A 156 1.07 14.74 -10.01
C ILE A 156 0.15 15.84 -9.48
N GLY A 157 -0.78 15.45 -8.61
CA GLY A 157 -1.73 16.35 -7.97
C GLY A 157 -2.92 16.72 -8.86
N GLU A 158 -2.90 16.30 -10.12
CA GLU A 158 -4.02 16.43 -11.07
C GLU A 158 -4.57 15.04 -11.40
N ASP A 159 -3.74 14.15 -11.95
CA ASP A 159 -4.14 12.82 -12.41
C ASP A 159 -3.76 11.71 -11.42
N ILE A 160 -2.58 11.80 -10.81
CA ILE A 160 -2.06 10.80 -9.85
C ILE A 160 -1.59 11.49 -8.56
N PHE A 161 -1.76 10.83 -7.42
CA PHE A 161 -1.43 11.40 -6.11
C PHE A 161 -0.36 10.55 -5.44
N ILE A 162 0.76 11.15 -5.04
CA ILE A 162 1.89 10.41 -4.48
C ILE A 162 2.23 10.97 -3.11
N CYS A 163 2.30 10.08 -2.13
CA CYS A 163 2.57 10.38 -0.73
C CYS A 163 3.64 9.45 -0.17
N PHE A 164 4.23 9.88 0.95
CA PHE A 164 5.03 9.06 1.83
C PHE A 164 4.39 9.02 3.21
N SER A 165 4.40 7.85 3.83
CA SER A 165 3.96 7.65 5.20
C SER A 165 4.90 6.67 5.89
N PRO A 166 5.79 7.10 6.78
CA PRO A 166 6.63 6.15 7.48
C PRO A 166 5.77 5.33 8.45
N GLU A 167 5.72 4.02 8.28
CA GLU A 167 5.06 3.16 9.25
C GLU A 167 5.88 3.08 10.54
N ARG A 168 5.18 3.03 11.69
CA ARG A 168 5.79 3.03 13.03
C ARG A 168 5.30 1.89 13.91
N VAL A 169 4.81 0.82 13.28
CA VAL A 169 4.38 -0.40 13.96
C VAL A 169 5.56 -1.03 14.69
N ASP A 170 5.34 -1.36 15.96
CA ASP A 170 6.25 -2.11 16.82
C ASP A 170 5.68 -3.53 17.01
N PRO A 171 6.23 -4.55 16.33
CA PRO A 171 5.66 -5.90 16.32
C PRO A 171 5.49 -6.50 17.74
N GLY A 172 4.34 -7.10 18.00
CA GLY A 172 4.01 -7.70 19.31
C GLY A 172 3.57 -6.71 20.39
N ARG A 173 3.64 -5.40 20.13
CA ARG A 173 3.13 -4.36 21.04
C ARG A 173 1.60 -4.32 21.03
N LYS A 174 0.97 -4.17 22.20
CA LYS A 174 -0.50 -4.26 22.36
C LYS A 174 -1.19 -2.93 22.67
N ASP A 175 -0.48 -1.97 23.24
CA ASP A 175 -0.98 -0.63 23.57
C ASP A 175 -0.99 0.31 22.36
N TRP A 176 0.01 0.17 21.47
CA TRP A 176 0.05 0.85 20.18
C TRP A 176 0.05 -0.18 19.05
N THR A 177 -0.93 -0.08 18.18
CA THR A 177 -1.22 -0.96 17.05
C THR A 177 -1.27 -0.15 15.76
N THR A 178 -1.37 -0.83 14.61
CA THR A 178 -1.58 -0.17 13.31
C THR A 178 -2.80 0.74 13.28
N LEU A 179 -3.85 0.44 14.07
CA LEU A 179 -5.09 1.21 14.07
C LEU A 179 -4.99 2.54 14.83
N ASN A 180 -4.30 2.56 15.97
CA ASN A 180 -4.31 3.73 16.88
C ASN A 180 -3.01 4.55 16.85
N THR A 181 -1.94 4.05 16.23
CA THR A 181 -0.69 4.80 16.09
C THR A 181 -0.89 5.97 15.14
N PRO A 182 -0.61 7.23 15.55
CA PRO A 182 -0.73 8.37 14.65
C PRO A 182 0.15 8.18 13.42
N LYS A 183 -0.43 8.42 12.24
CA LYS A 183 0.27 8.28 10.97
C LYS A 183 0.72 9.65 10.48
N VAL A 184 1.96 9.75 9.99
CA VAL A 184 2.48 10.98 9.39
C VAL A 184 2.30 10.85 7.88
N MET A 185 1.60 11.80 7.26
CA MET A 185 1.32 11.78 5.82
C MET A 185 2.02 12.95 5.14
N GLY A 186 2.89 12.67 4.17
CA GLY A 186 3.61 13.67 3.38
C GLY A 186 3.29 13.53 1.89
N GLY A 187 2.43 14.40 1.35
CA GLY A 187 2.15 14.47 -0.08
C GLY A 187 3.21 15.25 -0.86
N ILE A 188 3.52 14.82 -2.09
CA ILE A 188 4.42 15.58 -3.00
C ILE A 188 3.87 16.98 -3.31
N THR A 189 2.55 17.09 -3.37
CA THR A 189 1.81 18.36 -3.45
C THR A 189 0.74 18.41 -2.36
N ARG A 190 0.14 19.59 -2.15
CA ARG A 190 -1.01 19.75 -1.26
C ARG A 190 -2.20 18.86 -1.68
N ALA A 191 -2.45 18.72 -2.99
CA ALA A 191 -3.52 17.87 -3.48
C ALA A 191 -3.27 16.39 -3.15
N CYS A 192 -2.02 15.93 -3.19
CA CYS A 192 -1.68 14.56 -2.77
C CYS A 192 -1.97 14.34 -1.28
N ALA A 193 -1.60 15.30 -0.43
CA ALA A 193 -1.89 15.22 1.00
C ALA A 193 -3.39 15.18 1.27
N GLU A 194 -4.17 16.08 0.65
CA GLU A 194 -5.63 16.13 0.79
C GLU A 194 -6.35 14.86 0.31
N VAL A 195 -5.81 14.15 -0.67
CA VAL A 195 -6.37 12.87 -1.14
C VAL A 195 -6.10 11.73 -0.15
N ALA A 196 -4.96 11.77 0.55
CA ALA A 196 -4.48 10.65 1.36
C ALA A 196 -4.87 10.73 2.84
N THR A 197 -5.63 11.75 3.25
CA THR A 197 -6.08 12.00 4.64
C THR A 197 -7.58 12.19 4.70
#